data_AF-A0A2S7NRC8-F1
#
_entry.id   AF-A0A2S7NRC8-F1
#
_cell.length_a   1.000
_cell.length_b   1.000
_cell.length_c   1.000
_cell.angle_alpha   90.00
_cell.angle_beta   90.00
_cell.angle_gamma   90.00
#
_symmetry.space_group_name_H-M   'P 1'
#
loop_
_entity.id
_entity.type
_entity.pdbx_description
1 polymer ?
#
loop_
_entity_poly.entity_id
_entity_poly.type
_entity_poly.pdbx_seq_one_letter_code
_entity_poly.pdbx_strand_id
1 'polypeptide(L)'
;MKPFDWSYTTDYKGTITNGKSFSTDNAEPIPIALLKRPDPILFFEEVVLYESELDDNGISVFSCKVRVMPDRMLLLCRLFMRLDNVIVRIRDTRIYVDFNTNQVIRDYTEKEDTFDNVKKVSSLLSSTDLVYSNV
;
A
#
# COMPACT_ATOMS: atom_id res chain seq x y z
N MET A 1 -23.83 15.20 2.03
CA MET A 1 -22.46 15.76 2.11
C MET A 1 -21.79 15.06 3.29
N LYS A 2 -20.70 14.30 3.08
CA LYS A 2 -19.99 13.70 4.23
C LYS A 2 -19.17 14.81 4.91
N PRO A 3 -19.19 14.91 6.25
CA PRO A 3 -18.35 15.86 6.96
C PRO A 3 -16.87 15.52 6.73
N PHE A 4 -16.01 16.53 6.79
CA PHE A 4 -14.57 16.32 6.77
C PHE A 4 -14.13 15.60 8.06
N ASP A 5 -13.36 14.52 7.93
CA ASP A 5 -13.07 13.60 9.04
C ASP A 5 -11.64 13.71 9.60
N TRP A 6 -10.83 14.64 9.08
CA TRP A 6 -9.44 14.90 9.53
C TRP A 6 -8.49 13.70 9.50
N SER A 7 -8.89 12.59 8.87
CA SER A 7 -8.07 11.37 8.80
C SER A 7 -7.01 11.39 7.70
N TYR A 8 -7.06 12.42 6.84
CA TYR A 8 -6.23 12.58 5.64
C TYR A 8 -6.32 11.38 4.67
N THR A 9 -7.42 10.63 4.75
CA THR A 9 -7.63 9.45 3.91
C THR A 9 -7.65 9.83 2.42
N THR A 10 -6.86 9.13 1.61
CA THR A 10 -6.73 9.38 0.16
C THR A 10 -6.97 8.12 -0.66
N ASP A 11 -7.65 8.23 -1.80
CA ASP A 11 -7.79 7.15 -2.80
C ASP A 11 -6.77 7.31 -3.95
N TYR A 12 -5.72 8.10 -3.73
CA TYR A 12 -4.70 8.41 -4.72
C TYR A 12 -3.99 7.16 -5.24
N LYS A 13 -4.02 6.97 -6.57
CA LYS A 13 -3.47 5.79 -7.28
C LYS A 13 -2.25 6.13 -8.14
N GLY A 14 -1.55 7.21 -7.79
CA GLY A 14 -0.45 7.76 -8.58
C GLY A 14 -0.91 8.72 -9.68
N THR A 15 0.00 9.61 -10.10
CA THR A 15 -0.17 10.52 -11.24
C THR A 15 0.71 10.04 -12.38
N ILE A 16 0.13 9.79 -13.56
CA ILE A 16 0.89 9.44 -14.76
C ILE A 16 1.29 10.75 -15.45
N THR A 17 2.58 11.02 -15.56
CA THR A 17 3.11 12.22 -16.24
C THR A 17 3.63 11.90 -17.64
N ASN A 18 4.50 10.90 -17.77
CA ASN A 18 5.13 10.46 -19.04
C ASN A 18 5.30 8.93 -19.07
N GLY A 19 4.26 8.17 -18.70
CA GLY A 19 4.33 6.71 -18.53
C GLY A 19 3.48 5.93 -19.54
N LYS A 20 3.78 4.62 -19.67
CA LYS A 20 2.92 3.67 -20.38
C LYS A 20 1.58 3.54 -19.63
N SER A 21 0.48 3.43 -20.37
CA SER A 21 -0.81 3.10 -19.77
C SER A 21 -0.75 1.73 -19.08
N PHE A 22 -1.45 1.60 -17.95
CA PHE A 22 -1.64 0.32 -17.28
C PHE A 22 -2.42 -0.63 -18.19
N SER A 23 -2.13 -1.94 -18.09
CA SER A 23 -2.93 -2.95 -18.78
C SER A 23 -4.38 -2.91 -18.24
N THR A 24 -5.34 -2.50 -19.09
CA THR A 24 -6.76 -2.32 -18.71
C THR A 24 -7.66 -3.51 -19.05
N ASP A 25 -7.20 -4.44 -19.89
CA ASP A 25 -8.04 -5.47 -20.50
C ASP A 25 -7.65 -6.85 -19.97
N ASN A 26 -8.55 -7.54 -19.27
CA ASN A 26 -8.30 -8.87 -18.67
C ASN A 26 -7.00 -8.96 -17.87
N ALA A 27 -6.66 -7.90 -17.12
CA ALA A 27 -5.39 -7.81 -16.42
C ALA A 27 -5.25 -8.97 -15.42
N GLU A 28 -4.36 -9.91 -15.76
CA GLU A 28 -3.84 -10.90 -14.82
C GLU A 28 -3.48 -10.19 -13.51
N PRO A 29 -3.87 -10.73 -12.35
CA PRO A 29 -3.50 -10.14 -11.07
C PRO A 29 -1.98 -10.10 -10.96
N ILE A 30 -1.47 -9.20 -10.12
CA ILE A 30 -0.02 -9.17 -9.83
C ILE A 30 0.41 -10.59 -9.42
N PRO A 31 1.44 -11.16 -10.07
CA PRO A 31 1.85 -12.54 -9.83
C PRO A 31 2.57 -12.66 -8.48
N ILE A 32 1.80 -12.75 -7.38
CA ILE A 32 2.30 -12.77 -5.99
C ILE A 32 3.31 -13.90 -5.77
N ALA A 33 3.16 -15.04 -6.46
CA ALA A 33 4.10 -16.15 -6.39
C ALA A 33 5.53 -15.74 -6.80
N LEU A 34 5.65 -14.85 -7.80
CA LEU A 34 6.95 -14.33 -8.25
C LEU A 34 7.55 -13.34 -7.24
N LEU A 35 6.71 -12.62 -6.50
CA LEU A 35 7.15 -11.68 -5.46
C LEU A 35 7.61 -12.38 -4.17
N LYS A 36 7.20 -13.63 -3.96
CA LYS A 36 7.65 -14.47 -2.82
C LYS A 36 8.99 -15.16 -3.10
N ARG A 37 9.47 -15.14 -4.35
CA ARG A 37 10.78 -15.69 -4.68
C ARG A 37 11.87 -14.84 -4.02
N PRO A 38 12.92 -15.46 -3.47
CA PRO A 38 14.05 -14.74 -2.89
C PRO A 38 15.00 -14.24 -3.99
N ASP A 39 14.47 -13.56 -5.00
CA ASP A 39 15.29 -12.91 -6.04
C ASP A 39 16.08 -11.74 -5.38
N PRO A 40 17.34 -11.50 -5.74
CA PRO A 40 18.14 -10.43 -5.13
C PRO A 40 17.52 -9.06 -5.40
N ILE A 41 17.45 -8.23 -4.37
CA ILE A 41 16.99 -6.84 -4.49
C ILE A 41 18.18 -6.01 -4.98
N LEU A 42 18.10 -5.53 -6.23
CA LEU A 42 19.11 -4.68 -6.85
C LEU A 42 18.97 -3.22 -6.40
N PHE A 43 17.74 -2.78 -6.13
CA PHE A 43 17.45 -1.44 -5.63
C PHE A 43 16.24 -1.47 -4.70
N PHE A 44 16.33 -0.72 -3.60
CA PHE A 44 15.27 -0.52 -2.64
C PHE A 44 15.28 0.93 -2.17
N GLU A 45 14.11 1.53 -2.10
CA GLU A 45 13.93 2.86 -1.51
C GLU A 45 12.52 2.97 -0.91
N GLU A 46 12.39 3.79 0.13
CA GLU A 46 11.11 4.14 0.74
C GLU A 46 11.04 5.64 1.02
N VAL A 47 9.98 6.28 0.55
CA VAL A 47 9.74 7.71 0.72
C VAL A 47 8.40 7.92 1.41
N VAL A 48 8.41 8.61 2.55
CA VAL A 48 7.19 9.10 3.21
C VAL A 48 6.70 10.35 2.47
N LEU A 49 5.46 10.33 2.01
CA LEU A 49 4.83 11.47 1.31
C LEU A 49 4.20 12.44 2.31
N TYR A 50 3.50 11.91 3.31
CA TYR A 50 3.04 12.68 4.46
C TYR A 50 2.82 11.79 5.69
N GLU A 51 2.79 12.42 6.84
CA GLU A 51 2.52 11.83 8.14
C GLU A 51 1.71 12.82 9.00
N SER A 52 0.85 12.29 9.87
CA SER A 52 0.07 13.04 10.84
C SER A 52 -0.17 12.18 12.09
N GLU A 53 -0.06 12.77 13.27
CA GLU A 53 -0.35 12.12 14.56
C GLU A 53 -1.84 12.25 14.97
N LEU A 54 -2.68 12.79 14.06
CA LEU A 54 -4.12 12.94 14.28
C LEU A 54 -4.47 13.65 15.61
N ASP A 55 -3.74 14.72 15.92
CA ASP A 55 -3.82 15.45 17.21
C ASP A 55 -3.70 14.51 18.43
N ASP A 56 -2.68 13.65 18.41
CA ASP A 56 -2.39 12.61 19.41
C ASP A 56 -3.43 11.48 19.52
N ASN A 57 -4.37 11.37 18.58
CA ASN A 57 -5.40 10.31 18.59
C ASN A 57 -5.04 9.10 17.72
N GLY A 58 -3.84 9.08 17.13
CA GLY A 58 -3.38 7.93 16.36
C GLY A 58 -2.30 8.30 15.37
N ILE A 59 -2.38 7.75 14.16
CA ILE A 59 -1.39 8.00 13.12
C ILE A 59 -2.02 7.84 11.73
N SER A 60 -1.61 8.68 10.79
CA SER A 60 -1.90 8.53 9.37
C SER A 60 -0.61 8.76 8.59
N VAL A 61 -0.11 7.71 7.92
CA VAL A 61 1.12 7.75 7.12
C VAL A 61 0.81 7.31 5.71
N PHE A 62 1.27 8.08 4.74
CA PHE A 62 1.28 7.67 3.34
C PHE A 62 2.72 7.58 2.84
N SER A 63 3.19 6.37 2.56
CA SER A 63 4.53 6.12 2.03
C SER A 63 4.50 5.39 0.70
N CYS A 64 5.57 5.56 -0.08
CA CYS A 64 5.82 4.87 -1.34
C CYS A 64 7.12 4.08 -1.22
N LYS A 65 7.04 2.77 -1.49
CA LYS A 65 8.14 1.81 -1.39
C LYS A 65 8.40 1.20 -2.75
N VAL A 66 9.65 1.14 -3.18
CA VAL A 66 10.05 0.50 -4.43
C VAL A 66 11.05 -0.62 -4.17
N ARG A 67 10.86 -1.74 -4.86
CA ARG A 67 11.76 -2.90 -4.90
C ARG A 67 12.03 -3.25 -6.36
N VAL A 68 13.29 -3.32 -6.74
CA VAL A 68 13.73 -3.72 -8.08
C VAL A 68 14.52 -5.01 -7.97
N MET A 69 14.11 -6.01 -8.74
CA MET A 69 14.78 -7.29 -8.93
C MET A 69 15.25 -7.38 -10.40
N PRO A 70 16.06 -8.37 -10.79
CA PRO A 70 16.59 -8.46 -12.16
C PRO A 70 15.52 -8.42 -13.26
N ASP A 71 14.40 -9.10 -13.06
CA ASP A 71 13.37 -9.28 -14.09
C ASP A 71 12.10 -8.44 -13.87
N ARG A 72 12.00 -7.74 -12.74
CA ARG A 72 10.76 -7.10 -12.31
C ARG A 72 10.97 -5.96 -11.32
N MET A 73 9.98 -5.08 -11.24
CA MET A 73 9.87 -4.06 -10.20
C MET A 73 8.50 -4.13 -9.54
N LEU A 74 8.48 -3.87 -8.24
CA LEU A 74 7.26 -3.64 -7.47
C LEU A 74 7.35 -2.27 -6.78
N LEU A 75 6.30 -1.48 -6.94
CA LEU A 75 6.06 -0.26 -6.19
C LEU A 75 4.79 -0.43 -5.35
N LEU A 76 4.86 -0.04 -4.08
CA LEU A 76 3.75 -0.05 -3.13
C LEU A 76 3.59 1.34 -2.54
N CYS A 77 2.52 2.03 -2.90
CA CYS A 77 2.04 3.17 -2.14
C CYS A 77 1.06 2.67 -1.09
N ARG A 78 1.33 2.89 0.19
CA ARG A 78 0.47 2.48 1.29
C ARG A 78 0.07 3.68 2.12
N LEU A 79 -1.23 3.91 2.21
CA LEU A 79 -1.80 4.68 3.31
C LEU A 79 -2.07 3.70 4.45
N PHE A 80 -1.46 3.96 5.59
CA PHE A 80 -1.81 3.33 6.85
C PHE A 80 -2.38 4.39 7.78
N MET A 81 -3.64 4.22 8.18
CA MET A 81 -4.29 5.08 9.16
C MET A 81 -4.79 4.24 10.32
N ARG A 82 -4.48 4.67 11.53
CA ARG A 82 -5.00 4.10 12.77
C ARG A 82 -5.52 5.24 13.61
N LEU A 83 -6.80 5.19 13.92
CA LEU A 83 -7.42 6.03 14.94
C LEU A 83 -7.60 5.16 16.19
N ASP A 84 -6.92 5.52 17.26
CA ASP A 84 -6.76 4.67 18.44
C ASP A 84 -8.12 4.34 19.06
N ASN A 85 -8.33 3.05 19.35
CA ASN A 85 -9.59 2.49 19.87
C ASN A 85 -10.82 2.68 18.96
N VAL A 86 -10.65 3.13 17.71
CA VAL A 86 -11.75 3.33 16.76
C VAL A 86 -11.59 2.42 15.55
N ILE A 87 -10.63 2.70 14.66
CA ILE A 87 -10.53 2.03 13.36
C ILE A 87 -9.09 1.96 12.87
N VAL A 88 -8.80 0.93 12.09
CA VAL A 88 -7.59 0.82 11.28
C VAL A 88 -8.01 0.77 9.82
N ARG A 89 -7.34 1.56 8.98
CA ARG A 89 -7.57 1.62 7.53
C ARG A 89 -6.26 1.48 6.79
N ILE A 90 -6.29 0.69 5.73
CA ILE A 90 -5.17 0.55 4.80
C ILE A 90 -5.68 0.76 3.38
N ARG A 91 -4.95 1.58 2.62
CA ARG A 91 -5.15 1.71 1.16
C ARG A 91 -3.84 1.49 0.46
N ASP A 92 -3.80 0.45 -0.35
CA ASP A 92 -2.60 0.09 -1.10
C ASP A 92 -2.83 0.30 -2.58
N THR A 93 -1.92 1.01 -3.22
CA THR A 93 -1.74 0.98 -4.68
C THR A 93 -0.46 0.24 -4.97
N ARG A 94 -0.57 -0.90 -5.65
CA ARG A 94 0.57 -1.71 -6.11
C ARG A 94 0.77 -1.49 -7.59
N ILE A 95 1.99 -1.22 -8.01
CA ILE A 95 2.39 -1.19 -9.41
C ILE A 95 3.45 -2.27 -9.61
N TYR A 96 3.14 -3.24 -10.45
CA TYR A 96 4.07 -4.29 -10.87
C TYR A 96 4.52 -4.00 -12.30
N VAL A 97 5.83 -4.13 -12.53
CA VAL A 97 6.43 -4.02 -13.86
C VAL A 97 7.23 -5.29 -14.12
N ASP A 98 6.92 -5.95 -15.22
CA ASP A 98 7.70 -7.06 -15.75
C ASP A 98 8.63 -6.54 -16.85
N PHE A 99 9.95 -6.69 -16.67
CA PHE A 99 10.93 -6.14 -17.61
C PHE A 99 11.05 -6.96 -18.89
N ASN A 100 10.69 -8.25 -18.86
CA ASN A 100 10.77 -9.13 -20.02
C ASN A 100 9.61 -8.87 -21.00
N THR A 101 8.41 -8.65 -20.46
CA THR A 101 7.19 -8.42 -21.26
C THR A 101 6.83 -6.94 -21.42
N ASN A 102 7.49 -6.05 -20.66
CA ASN A 102 7.13 -4.64 -20.52
C ASN A 102 5.66 -4.44 -20.07
N GLN A 103 5.10 -5.42 -19.37
CA GLN A 103 3.76 -5.33 -18.81
C GLN A 103 3.79 -4.48 -17.54
N VAL A 104 2.81 -3.59 -17.40
CA VAL A 104 2.63 -2.73 -16.23
C VAL A 104 1.23 -2.95 -15.67
N ILE A 105 1.17 -3.51 -14.47
CA ILE A 105 -0.08 -3.85 -13.78
C ILE A 105 -0.25 -2.91 -12.59
N ARG A 106 -1.43 -2.35 -12.41
CA ARG A 106 -1.78 -1.59 -11.22
C ARG A 106 -2.95 -2.25 -10.50
N ASP A 107 -2.75 -2.57 -9.24
CA ASP A 107 -3.76 -3.10 -8.33
C ASP A 107 -4.01 -2.10 -7.20
N TYR A 108 -5.28 -1.97 -6.81
CA TYR A 108 -5.69 -1.08 -5.74
C TYR A 108 -6.61 -1.80 -4.77
N THR A 109 -6.24 -1.79 -3.50
CA THR A 109 -6.99 -2.46 -2.43
C THR A 109 -7.28 -1.51 -1.30
N GLU A 110 -8.53 -1.52 -0.82
CA GLU A 110 -8.96 -0.84 0.40
C GLU A 110 -9.31 -1.90 1.44
N LYS A 111 -8.84 -1.68 2.66
CA LYS A 111 -9.16 -2.52 3.81
C LYS A 111 -9.42 -1.65 5.02
N GLU A 112 -10.44 -1.97 5.80
CA GLU A 112 -10.67 -1.36 7.10
C GLU A 112 -11.31 -2.35 8.06
N ASP A 113 -10.98 -2.22 9.34
CA ASP A 113 -11.65 -2.93 10.42
C ASP A 113 -11.53 -2.12 11.71
N THR A 114 -12.39 -2.43 12.68
CA THR A 114 -12.38 -1.82 14.01
C THR A 114 -11.06 -2.11 14.71
N PHE A 115 -10.57 -1.13 15.48
CA PHE A 115 -9.31 -1.28 16.23
C PHE A 115 -9.30 -2.52 17.12
N ASP A 116 -10.43 -2.83 17.76
CA ASP A 116 -10.56 -3.99 18.66
C ASP A 116 -10.42 -5.33 17.93
N ASN A 117 -10.93 -5.46 16.71
CA ASN A 117 -10.76 -6.69 15.92
C ASN A 117 -9.30 -6.86 15.52
N VAL A 118 -8.67 -5.81 14.99
CA VAL A 118 -7.27 -5.87 14.58
C VAL A 118 -6.35 -6.19 15.77
N LYS A 119 -6.62 -5.60 16.94
CA LYS A 119 -5.87 -5.84 18.17
C LYS A 119 -5.98 -7.28 18.69
N LYS A 120 -7.12 -7.95 18.50
CA LYS A 120 -7.30 -9.36 18.90
C LYS A 120 -6.44 -10.30 18.07
N VAL A 121 -6.23 -9.98 16.78
CA VAL A 121 -5.52 -10.84 15.83
C VAL A 121 -4.03 -10.48 15.76
N SER A 122 -3.67 -9.21 16.00
CA SER A 122 -2.30 -8.72 16.03
C SER A 122 -2.00 -8.01 17.35
N SER A 123 -1.21 -8.66 18.22
CA SER A 123 -0.71 -8.05 19.45
C SER A 123 0.29 -6.91 19.20
N LEU A 124 0.82 -6.81 17.97
CA LEU A 124 1.76 -5.78 17.53
C LEU A 124 1.09 -4.91 16.46
N LEU A 125 0.47 -3.80 16.88
CA LEU A 125 -0.11 -2.80 15.98
C LEU A 125 0.94 -1.83 15.39
N SER A 126 2.23 -2.05 15.66
CA SER A 126 3.33 -1.23 15.17
C SER A 126 3.83 -1.62 13.77
N SER A 127 3.62 -2.87 13.35
CA SER A 127 4.03 -3.33 12.02
C SER A 127 2.87 -3.28 11.05
N THR A 128 2.95 -2.37 10.07
CA THR A 128 1.89 -2.21 9.06
C THR A 128 1.67 -3.46 8.21
N ASP A 129 2.71 -4.28 7.98
CA ASP A 129 2.58 -5.53 7.24
C ASP A 129 1.85 -6.62 8.03
N LEU A 130 2.10 -6.74 9.34
CA LEU A 130 1.36 -7.65 10.22
C LEU A 130 -0.09 -7.20 10.40
N VAL A 131 -0.31 -5.89 10.49
CA VAL A 131 -1.66 -5.35 10.53
C VAL A 131 -2.39 -5.61 9.21
N TYR A 132 -1.74 -5.39 8.06
CA TYR A 132 -2.34 -5.63 6.74
C TYR A 132 -2.81 -7.07 6.50
N SER A 133 -2.11 -8.07 7.04
CA SER A 133 -2.55 -9.47 6.93
C SER A 133 -3.78 -9.80 7.76
N ASN A 134 -4.09 -8.98 8.77
CA ASN A 134 -5.11 -9.23 9.78
C ASN A 134 -6.29 -8.24 9.72
N VAL A 135 -6.22 -7.24 8.84
CA VAL A 135 -7.35 -6.46 8.32
C VAL A 135 -7.82 -7.12 7.02
#